data_AF-A0A948QCV7-F1
#
_entry.id   AF-A0A948QCV7-F1
#
_cell.length_a   1.000
_cell.length_b   1.000
_cell.length_c   1.000
_cell.angle_alpha   90.00
_cell.angle_beta   90.00
_cell.angle_gamma   90.00
#
_symmetry.space_group_name_H-M   'P 1'
#
loop_
_entity.id
_entity.type
_entity.pdbx_description
1 polymer ?
#
loop_
_entity_poly.entity_id
_entity_poly.type
_entity_poly.pdbx_seq_one_letter_code
_entity_poly.pdbx_strand_id
1 'polypeptide(L)' 'TDLAESTAIGSVGTCGWSGAACTQFFIDPKEELIALALSQVFGFGFKPGFALDQEFEKAIYQAIIV' A
#
# COMPACT_ATOMS: atom_id res chain seq x y z
N THR A 1 8.95 -16.74 4.89
CA THR A 1 7.55 -16.50 5.28
C THR A 1 6.70 -16.87 4.09
N ASP A 2 5.69 -17.71 4.26
CA ASP A 2 4.81 -18.12 3.16
C ASP A 2 3.89 -16.96 2.77
N LEU A 3 3.79 -16.65 1.47
CA LEU A 3 2.92 -15.57 0.97
C LEU A 3 1.44 -15.91 1.20
N ALA A 4 1.06 -17.19 1.16
CA ALA A 4 -0.31 -17.63 1.38
C ALA A 4 -0.79 -17.42 2.84
N GLU A 5 0.15 -17.30 3.79
CA GLU A 5 -0.16 -16.96 5.18
C GLU A 5 -0.20 -15.44 5.42
N SER A 6 0.31 -14.65 4.48
CA SER A 6 0.30 -13.18 4.56
C SER A 6 -1.06 -12.63 4.12
N THR A 7 -1.63 -11.73 4.92
CA THR A 7 -2.81 -10.95 4.50
C THR A 7 -2.42 -9.72 3.67
N ALA A 8 -1.12 -9.49 3.44
CA ALA A 8 -0.63 -8.37 2.65
C ALA A 8 -0.81 -8.61 1.15
N ILE A 9 -1.19 -7.56 0.43
CA ILE A 9 -1.37 -7.57 -1.02
C ILE A 9 0.00 -7.36 -1.68
N GLY A 10 0.29 -8.11 -2.76
CA GLY A 10 1.49 -7.94 -3.57
C GLY A 10 2.35 -9.21 -3.69
N SER A 11 3.55 -9.03 -4.25
CA SER A 11 4.47 -10.13 -4.53
C SER A 11 5.54 -10.31 -3.43
N VAL A 12 6.19 -11.47 -3.43
CA VAL A 12 7.40 -11.69 -2.63
C VAL A 12 8.45 -10.64 -3.01
N GLY A 13 8.96 -9.92 -2.02
CA GLY A 13 9.91 -8.82 -2.22
C GLY A 13 9.29 -7.42 -2.18
N THR A 14 7.96 -7.33 -2.09
CA THR A 14 7.27 -6.05 -1.89
C THR A 14 7.73 -5.40 -0.57
N CYS A 15 8.05 -4.11 -0.62
CA CYS A 15 8.43 -3.34 0.55
C CYS A 15 7.83 -1.92 0.49
N GLY A 16 7.61 -1.31 1.65
CA GLY A 16 6.96 0.00 1.73
C GLY A 16 7.02 0.61 3.12
N TRP A 17 6.61 1.86 3.21
CA TRP A 17 6.51 2.58 4.49
C TRP A 17 5.42 3.65 4.42
N SER A 18 4.87 3.97 5.59
CA SER A 18 3.85 5.01 5.76
C SER A 18 4.36 6.12 6.69
N GLY A 19 3.98 7.35 6.39
CA GLY A 19 4.35 8.55 7.14
C GLY A 19 3.18 9.13 7.92
N ALA A 20 3.49 9.95 8.92
CA ALA A 20 2.53 10.47 9.90
C ALA A 20 1.43 11.38 9.32
N ALA A 21 1.65 11.94 8.12
CA ALA A 21 0.69 12.79 7.41
C ALA A 21 -0.12 12.00 6.35
N CYS A 22 -0.49 10.75 6.66
CA CYS A 22 -1.20 9.85 5.75
C CYS A 22 -0.51 9.72 4.37
N THR A 23 0.83 9.83 4.36
CA THR A 23 1.65 9.57 3.19
C THR A 23 2.02 8.09 3.18
N GLN A 24 2.11 7.47 2.02
CA GLN A 24 2.47 6.06 1.92
C GLN A 24 3.14 5.79 0.58
N PHE A 25 4.00 4.79 0.55
CA PHE A 25 4.54 4.24 -0.68
C PHE A 25 4.83 2.76 -0.54
N PHE A 26 4.83 2.06 -1.67
CA PHE A 26 5.34 0.70 -1.78
C PHE A 26 6.01 0.48 -3.14
N ILE A 27 6.86 -0.56 -3.17
CA ILE A 27 7.61 -1.01 -4.35
C ILE A 27 7.35 -2.51 -4.48
N ASP A 28 6.88 -2.94 -5.64
CA ASP A 28 6.82 -4.36 -6.02
C ASP A 28 7.76 -4.59 -7.22
N PRO A 29 8.96 -5.15 -7.00
CA PRO A 29 9.92 -5.40 -8.06
C PRO A 29 9.43 -6.40 -9.12
N LYS A 30 8.52 -7.30 -8.76
CA LYS A 30 8.03 -8.35 -9.68
C LYS A 30 7.06 -7.76 -10.70
N GLU A 31 6.26 -6.78 -10.28
CA GLU A 31 5.32 -6.06 -11.14
C GLU A 31 5.94 -4.78 -11.75
N GLU A 32 7.25 -4.58 -11.60
CA GLU A 32 7.97 -3.37 -12.03
C GLU A 32 7.30 -2.05 -11.55
N LEU A 33 6.77 -2.08 -10.33
CA LEU A 33 5.86 -1.06 -9.80
C LEU A 33 6.47 -0.27 -8.64
N ILE A 34 6.30 1.06 -8.70
CA ILE A 34 6.45 1.96 -7.56
C ILE A 34 5.18 2.80 -7.44
N ALA A 35 4.55 2.78 -6.27
CA ALA A 35 3.32 3.52 -6.00
C ALA A 35 3.50 4.44 -4.80
N LEU A 36 3.00 5.68 -4.91
CA LEU A 36 3.05 6.69 -3.85
C LEU A 36 1.71 7.41 -3.72
N ALA A 37 1.27 7.64 -2.48
CA ALA A 37 0.16 8.53 -2.17
C ALA A 37 0.60 9.57 -1.12
N LEU A 38 0.46 10.85 -1.45
CA LEU A 38 0.93 11.98 -0.65
C LEU A 38 -0.24 12.88 -0.23
N SER A 39 -1.11 12.38 0.65
CA SER A 39 -2.35 13.09 1.03
C SER A 39 -2.13 14.32 1.93
N GLN A 40 -1.01 14.39 2.67
CA GLN A 40 -0.65 15.49 3.57
C GLN A 40 -1.69 15.78 4.67
N VAL A 41 -2.37 14.74 5.16
CA VAL A 41 -3.39 14.86 6.23
C VAL A 41 -2.85 14.29 7.54
N PHE A 42 -2.77 15.11 8.58
CA PHE A 42 -2.28 14.67 9.88
C PHE A 42 -3.41 14.22 10.82
N GLY A 43 -3.15 13.19 11.64
CA GLY A 43 -4.08 12.72 12.68
C GLY A 43 -5.24 11.85 12.20
N PHE A 44 -5.50 11.77 10.89
CA PHE A 44 -6.59 10.98 10.33
C PHE A 44 -6.29 9.47 10.29
N GLY A 45 -5.01 9.09 10.19
CA GLY A 45 -4.55 7.70 10.18
C GLY A 45 -4.86 6.90 11.44
N PHE A 46 -5.24 7.56 12.54
CA PHE A 46 -5.59 6.91 13.81
C PHE A 46 -7.10 6.67 13.97
N LYS A 47 -7.91 7.08 12.99
CA LYS A 47 -9.37 6.95 13.08
C LYS A 47 -9.80 5.49 12.84
N PRO A 48 -10.69 4.92 13.67
CA PRO A 48 -11.24 3.58 13.41
C PRO A 48 -11.91 3.50 12.03
N GLY A 49 -11.59 2.44 11.30
CA GLY A 49 -12.12 2.20 9.95
C GLY A 49 -11.44 3.02 8.85
N PHE A 50 -10.41 3.81 9.15
CA PHE A 50 -9.57 4.40 8.12
C PHE A 50 -8.63 3.32 7.53
N ALA A 51 -8.77 3.06 6.23
CA ALA A 51 -8.02 2.02 5.51
C ALA A 51 -7.49 2.54 4.16
N LEU A 52 -7.09 3.82 4.11
CA LEU A 52 -6.61 4.46 2.88
C LEU A 52 -5.40 3.75 2.28
N ASP A 53 -4.58 3.11 3.12
CA ASP A 53 -3.46 2.27 2.70
C ASP A 53 -3.91 1.04 1.92
N GLN A 54 -4.78 0.24 2.51
CA GLN A 54 -5.31 -0.98 1.90
C GLN A 54 -6.13 -0.68 0.64
N GLU A 55 -6.95 0.38 0.67
CA GLU A 55 -7.74 0.81 -0.49
C GLU A 55 -6.85 1.31 -1.63
N PHE A 56 -5.80 2.05 -1.31
CA PHE A 56 -4.83 2.52 -2.30
C PHE A 56 -4.09 1.35 -2.96
N GLU A 57 -3.50 0.45 -2.17
CA GLU A 57 -2.79 -0.73 -2.70
C GLU A 57 -3.70 -1.55 -3.62
N LYS A 58 -4.92 -1.87 -3.17
CA LYS A 58 -5.90 -2.62 -3.97
C LYS A 58 -6.24 -1.92 -5.29
N ALA A 59 -6.46 -0.61 -5.26
CA ALA A 59 -6.78 0.16 -6.45
C ALA A 59 -5.64 0.15 -7.48
N ILE A 60 -4.38 0.23 -7.01
CA ILE A 60 -3.21 0.18 -7.90
C ILE A 60 -3.08 -1.19 -8.56
N TYR A 61 -3.16 -2.28 -7.81
CA TYR A 61 -3.08 -3.62 -8.40
C TYR A 61 -4.23 -3.88 -9.40
N GLN A 62 -5.44 -3.39 -9.11
CA GLN A 62 -6.56 -3.49 -10.05
C GLN A 62 -6.36 -2.65 -11.34
N ALA A 63 -5.59 -1.56 -11.28
CA ALA A 63 -5.37 -0.68 -12.41
C ALA A 63 -4.28 -1.19 -13.38
N ILE A 64 -3.35 -2.02 -12.90
CA ILE A 64 -2.22 -2.52 -13.70
C ILE A 64 -2.49 -3.89 -14.34
N ILE A 65 -3.52 -4.61 -13.87
CA ILE A 65 -3.98 -5.85 -14.51
C ILE A 65 -4.75 -5.47 -15.78
N VAL A 66 -4.17 -5.75 -16.95
CA VAL A 66 -4.78 -5.56 -18.28
C VAL A 66 -5.19 -6.89 -18.88
#